data_AF-A0A1Z9KJQ6-F1
#
_entry.id   AF-A0A1Z9KJQ6-F1
#
_cell.length_a   1.000
_cell.length_b   1.000
_cell.length_c   1.000
_cell.angle_alpha   90.00
_cell.angle_beta   90.00
_cell.angle_gamma   90.00
#
_symmetry.space_group_name_H-M   'P 1'
#
loop_
_entity.id
_entity.type
_entity.pdbx_description
1 polymer ?
#
loop_
_entity_poly.entity_id
_entity_poly.type
_entity_poly.pdbx_seq_one_letter_code
_entity_poly.pdbx_strand_id
1 'polypeptide(L)'
;MNVELILATRMLKRSLPIYTLVPLLFLIKSTESMITSLISGLIVASGFYLGAFLMSFAANISLNFYYFSALFGYVARLIYIFGFLILFRSLYPIDEMAMSLTVPIVFLSMLFLEMAMVIKRKDTDLDWANDNSS
;
A
#
# COMPACT_ATOMS: atom_id res chain seq x y z
N MET A 1 7.04 3.36 19.20
CA MET A 1 6.94 2.85 17.81
C MET A 1 5.75 3.53 17.16
N ASN A 2 5.96 4.29 16.09
CA ASN A 2 4.96 5.21 15.55
C ASN A 2 3.71 4.49 14.99
N VAL A 3 2.55 5.08 15.25
CA VAL A 3 1.21 4.51 14.98
C VAL A 3 0.98 4.22 13.49
N GLU A 4 1.48 5.08 12.61
CA GLU A 4 1.39 4.94 11.14
C GLU A 4 2.15 3.71 10.63
N LEU A 5 3.31 3.41 11.22
CA LEU A 5 4.15 2.28 10.83
C LEU A 5 3.51 0.96 11.27
N ILE A 6 2.86 0.96 12.44
CA ILE A 6 2.03 -0.16 12.91
C ILE A 6 0.83 -0.37 11.97
N LEU A 7 0.19 0.72 11.53
CA LEU A 7 -0.92 0.66 10.59
C LEU A 7 -0.46 0.00 9.28
N ALA A 8 0.59 0.52 8.66
CA ALA A 8 1.21 0.02 7.44
C ALA A 8 1.51 -1.49 7.51
N THR A 9 2.11 -1.91 8.61
CA THR A 9 2.47 -3.31 8.84
C THR A 9 1.23 -4.20 8.95
N ARG A 10 0.17 -3.73 9.62
CA ARG A 10 -1.11 -4.43 9.67
C ARG A 10 -1.79 -4.48 8.30
N MET A 11 -1.66 -3.41 7.49
CA MET A 11 -2.19 -3.40 6.13
C MET A 11 -1.50 -4.46 5.28
N LEU A 12 -0.16 -4.48 5.28
CA LEU A 12 0.64 -5.50 4.58
C LEU A 12 0.25 -6.93 4.97
N LYS A 13 0.05 -7.19 6.26
CA LYS A 13 -0.40 -8.52 6.73
C LYS A 13 -1.81 -8.86 6.25
N ARG A 14 -2.71 -7.89 6.18
CA ARG A 14 -4.08 -8.09 5.70
C ARG A 14 -4.18 -8.19 4.18
N SER A 15 -3.25 -7.60 3.45
CA SER A 15 -3.14 -7.73 1.99
C SER A 15 -2.35 -8.94 1.54
N LEU A 16 -1.75 -9.70 2.47
CA LEU A 16 -1.07 -10.98 2.20
C LEU A 16 -1.88 -11.93 1.29
N PRO A 17 -3.21 -12.12 1.50
CA PRO A 17 -4.02 -12.97 0.61
C PRO A 17 -4.08 -12.43 -0.83
N ILE A 18 -4.06 -11.12 -1.02
CA ILE A 18 -4.08 -10.50 -2.36
C ILE A 18 -2.73 -10.74 -3.06
N TYR A 19 -1.63 -10.63 -2.32
CA TYR A 19 -0.27 -10.89 -2.84
C TYR A 19 -0.02 -12.34 -3.20
N THR A 20 -0.77 -13.28 -2.63
CA THR A 20 -0.64 -14.71 -2.95
C THR A 20 -1.63 -15.13 -4.03
N LEU A 21 -2.90 -14.73 -3.92
CA LEU A 21 -3.94 -15.17 -4.84
C LEU A 21 -3.77 -14.57 -6.24
N VAL A 22 -3.42 -13.29 -6.36
CA VAL A 22 -3.33 -12.64 -7.68
C VAL A 22 -2.21 -13.27 -8.53
N PRO A 23 -0.99 -13.48 -8.03
CA PRO A 23 0.04 -14.20 -8.79
C PRO A 23 -0.32 -15.65 -9.08
N LEU A 24 -0.94 -16.36 -8.12
CA LEU A 24 -1.38 -17.75 -8.33
C LEU A 24 -2.41 -17.87 -9.46
N LEU A 25 -3.30 -16.90 -9.64
CA LEU A 25 -4.23 -16.88 -10.77
C LEU A 25 -3.49 -16.71 -12.11
N PHE A 26 -2.42 -15.93 -12.14
CA PHE A 26 -1.59 -15.77 -13.35
C PHE A 26 -0.76 -17.01 -13.70
N LEU A 27 -0.60 -17.95 -12.76
CA LEU A 27 0.03 -19.24 -13.01
C LEU A 27 -0.73 -20.05 -14.06
N ILE A 28 -2.05 -19.84 -14.20
CA ILE A 28 -2.89 -20.46 -15.24
C ILE A 28 -2.42 -20.04 -16.66
N LYS A 29 -1.87 -18.82 -16.79
CA LYS A 29 -1.36 -18.30 -18.07
C LYS A 29 0.08 -18.75 -18.30
N SER A 30 0.99 -18.41 -17.39
CA SER A 30 2.40 -18.82 -17.47
C SER A 30 3.15 -18.53 -16.16
N THR A 31 4.30 -19.18 -16.00
CA THR A 31 5.22 -18.88 -14.90
C THR A 31 5.75 -17.44 -14.94
N GLU A 32 6.00 -16.89 -16.14
CA GLU A 32 6.45 -15.51 -16.31
C GLU A 32 5.36 -14.50 -15.89
N SER A 33 4.10 -14.79 -16.22
CA SER A 33 2.95 -13.99 -15.79
C SER A 33 2.82 -13.98 -14.26
N MET A 34 3.01 -15.13 -13.62
CA MET A 34 3.00 -15.25 -12.17
C MET A 34 4.13 -14.43 -11.53
N ILE A 35 5.36 -14.55 -12.02
CA ILE A 35 6.52 -13.79 -11.50
C ILE A 35 6.31 -12.29 -11.70
N THR A 36 5.85 -11.89 -12.88
CA THR A 36 5.54 -10.49 -13.19
C THR A 36 4.50 -9.93 -12.23
N SER A 37 3.42 -10.68 -11.97
CA SER A 37 2.39 -10.33 -11.01
C SER A 37 2.94 -10.23 -9.58
N LEU A 38 3.71 -11.22 -9.14
CA LEU A 38 4.28 -11.25 -7.80
C LEU A 38 5.17 -10.02 -7.53
N ILE A 39 6.11 -9.74 -8.43
CA ILE A 39 7.05 -8.63 -8.28
C ILE A 39 6.32 -7.28 -8.38
N SER A 40 5.38 -7.14 -9.34
CA SER A 40 4.57 -5.94 -9.47
C SER A 40 3.73 -5.67 -8.22
N GLY A 41 3.14 -6.72 -7.64
CA GLY A 41 2.41 -6.65 -6.37
C GLY A 41 3.30 -6.22 -5.20
N LEU A 42 4.52 -6.76 -5.11
CA LEU A 42 5.51 -6.39 -4.09
C LEU A 42 5.95 -4.93 -4.21
N ILE A 43 6.18 -4.43 -5.42
CA ILE A 43 6.52 -3.01 -5.66
C ILE A 43 5.39 -2.10 -5.16
N VAL A 44 4.13 -2.44 -5.43
CA VAL A 44 3.00 -1.66 -4.93
C VAL A 44 2.95 -1.73 -3.40
N ALA A 45 3.12 -2.92 -2.81
CA ALA A 45 3.12 -3.13 -1.36
C ALA A 45 4.16 -2.29 -0.63
N SER A 46 5.40 -2.30 -1.13
CA SER A 46 6.51 -1.53 -0.55
C SER A 46 6.29 -0.02 -0.74
N GLY A 47 5.65 0.41 -1.83
CA GLY A 47 5.23 1.79 -2.03
C GLY A 47 4.25 2.29 -0.97
N PHE A 48 3.25 1.48 -0.59
CA PHE A 48 2.33 1.81 0.51
C PHE A 48 3.06 1.90 1.86
N TYR A 49 3.97 0.95 2.12
CA TYR A 49 4.79 0.97 3.33
C TYR A 49 5.70 2.20 3.42
N LEU A 50 6.35 2.57 2.31
CA LEU A 50 7.18 3.77 2.21
C LEU A 50 6.37 5.04 2.44
N GLY A 51 5.17 5.13 1.87
CA GLY A 51 4.26 6.25 2.12
C GLY A 51 3.91 6.40 3.60
N ALA A 52 3.55 5.30 4.26
CA ALA A 52 3.27 5.31 5.69
C ALA A 52 4.50 5.62 6.55
N PHE A 53 5.70 5.20 6.13
CA PHE A 53 6.95 5.55 6.78
C PHE A 53 7.21 7.07 6.72
N LEU A 54 7.03 7.69 5.55
CA LEU A 54 7.18 9.14 5.38
C LEU A 54 6.15 9.91 6.22
N MET A 55 4.90 9.46 6.19
CA MET A 55 3.81 10.07 6.97
C MET A 55 4.03 9.92 8.48
N SER A 56 4.57 8.78 8.90
CA SER A 56 5.01 8.52 10.26
C SER A 56 6.13 9.46 10.72
N PHE A 57 7.11 9.72 9.85
CA PHE A 57 8.19 10.65 10.14
C PHE A 57 7.66 12.08 10.22
N ALA A 58 6.74 12.44 9.33
CA ALA A 58 6.13 13.76 9.31
C ALA A 58 5.26 14.06 10.54
N ALA A 59 4.51 13.07 11.03
CA ALA A 59 3.70 13.18 12.24
C ALA A 59 4.52 13.55 13.49
N ASN A 60 5.78 13.11 13.55
CA ASN A 60 6.69 13.44 14.66
C ASN A 60 7.18 14.90 14.64
N ILE A 61 7.02 15.61 13.52
CA ILE A 61 7.45 17.01 13.38
C ILE A 61 6.31 17.96 13.72
N SER A 62 5.16 17.85 13.03
CA SER A 62 3.95 18.65 13.33
C SER A 62 2.72 18.11 12.62
N LEU A 63 1.52 18.49 13.10
CA LEU A 63 0.24 18.13 12.48
C LEU A 63 0.10 18.72 11.07
N ASN A 64 0.55 19.96 10.84
CA ASN A 64 0.54 20.57 9.51
C ASN A 64 1.44 19.83 8.53
N PHE A 65 2.60 19.37 9.01
CA PHE A 65 3.55 18.60 8.19
C PHE A 65 3.04 17.18 7.90
N TYR A 66 2.24 16.60 8.80
CA TYR A 66 1.51 15.35 8.54
C TYR A 66 0.53 15.47 7.35
N TYR A 67 -0.32 16.50 7.32
CA TYR A 67 -1.25 16.71 6.19
C TYR A 67 -0.50 16.99 4.89
N PHE A 68 0.56 17.79 4.94
CA PHE A 68 1.44 18.00 3.79
C PHE A 68 2.08 16.69 3.30
N SER A 69 2.58 15.87 4.21
CA SER A 69 3.19 14.57 3.91
C SER A 69 2.18 13.54 3.41
N ALA A 70 0.90 13.64 3.76
CA ALA A 70 -0.12 12.75 3.20
C ALA A 70 -0.27 12.99 1.69
N LEU A 71 -0.32 14.27 1.28
CA LEU A 71 -0.42 14.67 -0.12
C LEU A 71 0.87 14.34 -0.90
N PHE A 72 2.02 14.75 -0.37
CA PHE A 72 3.32 14.48 -1.00
C PHE A 72 3.71 13.01 -0.95
N GLY A 73 3.34 12.29 0.11
CA GLY A 73 3.59 10.86 0.26
C GLY A 73 2.86 10.03 -0.79
N TYR A 74 1.67 10.46 -1.22
CA TYR A 74 0.98 9.83 -2.35
C TYR A 74 1.72 10.04 -3.68
N VAL A 75 2.20 11.26 -3.95
CA VAL A 75 3.01 11.54 -5.14
C VAL A 75 4.31 10.72 -5.12
N ALA A 76 5.00 10.67 -3.97
CA ALA A 76 6.19 9.85 -3.79
C ALA A 76 5.91 8.36 -4.01
N ARG A 77 4.77 7.86 -3.53
CA ARG A 77 4.29 6.49 -3.77
C ARG A 77 4.12 6.21 -5.27
N LEU A 78 3.50 7.11 -6.02
CA LEU A 78 3.34 6.94 -7.47
C LEU A 78 4.69 6.94 -8.19
N ILE A 79 5.56 7.90 -7.89
CA ILE A 79 6.91 7.96 -8.47
C ILE A 79 7.68 6.68 -8.17
N TYR A 80 7.61 6.19 -6.93
CA TYR A 80 8.23 4.94 -6.51
C TYR A 80 7.69 3.76 -7.32
N ILE A 81 6.37 3.58 -7.39
CA ILE A 81 5.75 2.45 -8.09
C ILE A 81 6.11 2.49 -9.58
N PHE A 82 5.88 3.61 -10.27
CA PHE A 82 6.19 3.71 -11.69
C PHE A 82 7.69 3.57 -11.97
N GLY A 83 8.54 4.20 -11.16
CA GLY A 83 9.99 4.10 -11.29
C GLY A 83 10.49 2.66 -11.16
N PHE A 84 10.01 1.92 -10.15
CA PHE A 84 10.40 0.52 -9.96
C PHE A 84 9.79 -0.43 -10.99
N LEU A 85 8.57 -0.17 -11.50
CA LEU A 85 7.99 -0.96 -12.59
C LEU A 85 8.78 -0.78 -13.89
N ILE A 86 9.21 0.45 -14.20
CA ILE A 86 10.08 0.72 -15.36
C ILE A 86 11.45 0.04 -15.18
N LEU A 87 12.03 0.12 -13.98
CA LEU A 87 13.28 -0.58 -13.67
C LEU A 87 13.11 -2.10 -13.82
N PHE A 88 12.02 -2.66 -13.31
CA PHE A 88 11.72 -4.09 -13.42
C PHE A 88 11.57 -4.52 -14.88
N ARG A 89 10.85 -3.74 -15.70
CA ARG A 89 10.74 -3.94 -17.16
C ARG A 89 12.09 -3.99 -17.86
N SER A 90 13.04 -3.17 -17.41
CA SER A 90 14.39 -3.11 -18.02
C SER A 90 15.23 -4.33 -17.69
N LEU A 91 14.99 -4.97 -16.53
CA LEU A 91 15.81 -6.06 -16.01
C LEU A 91 15.22 -7.45 -16.27
N TYR A 92 13.92 -7.57 -16.54
CA TYR A 92 13.23 -8.85 -16.68
C TYR A 92 12.18 -8.80 -17.79
N PRO A 93 12.03 -9.87 -18.61
CA PRO A 93 10.96 -9.98 -19.59
C PRO A 93 9.60 -10.07 -18.88
N ILE A 94 8.84 -8.98 -18.93
CA ILE A 94 7.57 -8.86 -18.24
C ILE A 94 6.38 -9.16 -19.15
N ASP A 95 5.38 -9.80 -18.57
CA ASP A 95 4.05 -9.92 -19.16
C ASP A 95 3.24 -8.63 -18.91
N GLU A 96 3.08 -7.82 -19.95
CA GLU A 96 2.37 -6.53 -19.88
C GLU A 96 0.92 -6.66 -19.38
N MET A 97 0.26 -7.79 -19.69
CA MET A 97 -1.10 -8.06 -19.21
C MET A 97 -1.12 -8.36 -17.71
N ALA A 98 -0.17 -9.17 -17.25
CA ALA A 98 -0.06 -9.50 -15.82
C ALA A 98 0.26 -8.25 -15.00
N MET A 99 1.18 -7.41 -15.47
CA MET A 99 1.55 -6.16 -14.80
C MET A 99 0.37 -5.17 -14.78
N SER A 100 -0.26 -4.92 -15.93
CA SER A 100 -1.34 -3.94 -16.07
C SER A 100 -2.60 -4.29 -15.26
N LEU A 101 -2.86 -5.57 -15.01
CA LEU A 101 -3.95 -6.01 -14.13
C LEU A 101 -3.54 -6.05 -12.67
N THR A 102 -2.34 -6.56 -12.36
CA THR A 102 -1.92 -6.75 -10.96
C THR A 102 -1.76 -5.42 -10.25
N VAL A 103 -1.14 -4.42 -10.89
CA VAL A 103 -0.88 -3.11 -10.28
C VAL A 103 -2.17 -2.45 -9.78
N PRO A 104 -3.22 -2.22 -10.60
CA PRO A 104 -4.45 -1.60 -10.12
C PRO A 104 -5.22 -2.48 -9.13
N ILE A 105 -5.26 -3.81 -9.30
CA ILE A 105 -5.94 -4.71 -8.34
C ILE A 105 -5.30 -4.57 -6.96
N VAL A 106 -3.98 -4.68 -6.87
CA VAL A 106 -3.25 -4.59 -5.60
C VAL A 106 -3.34 -3.18 -5.03
N PHE A 107 -3.20 -2.16 -5.86
CA PHE A 107 -3.26 -0.77 -5.45
C PHE A 107 -4.62 -0.41 -4.85
N LEU A 108 -5.72 -0.72 -5.57
CA LEU A 108 -7.07 -0.47 -5.08
C LEU A 108 -7.38 -1.29 -3.83
N SER A 109 -6.97 -2.55 -3.79
CA SER A 109 -7.19 -3.39 -2.60
C SER A 109 -6.49 -2.83 -1.37
N MET A 110 -5.24 -2.38 -1.51
CA MET A 110 -4.50 -1.71 -0.44
C MET A 110 -5.15 -0.39 -0.03
N LEU A 111 -5.65 0.40 -0.99
CA LEU A 111 -6.37 1.64 -0.72
C LEU A 111 -7.67 1.38 0.07
N PHE A 112 -8.46 0.39 -0.33
CA PHE A 112 -9.67 0.00 0.40
C PHE A 112 -9.36 -0.52 1.80
N LEU A 113 -8.28 -1.28 1.96
CA LEU A 113 -7.81 -1.70 3.29
C LEU A 113 -7.41 -0.49 4.15
N GLU A 114 -6.67 0.46 3.59
CA GLU A 114 -6.29 1.73 4.24
C GLU A 114 -7.54 2.46 4.75
N MET A 115 -8.50 2.69 3.86
CA MET A 115 -9.76 3.37 4.18
C MET A 115 -10.56 2.61 5.25
N ALA A 116 -10.71 1.29 5.14
CA ALA A 116 -11.44 0.48 6.10
C ALA A 116 -10.81 0.55 7.51
N MET A 117 -9.48 0.61 7.59
CA MET A 117 -8.77 0.74 8.87
C MET A 117 -8.85 2.16 9.45
N VAL A 118 -8.81 3.19 8.60
CA VAL A 118 -8.99 4.58 9.03
C VAL A 118 -10.42 4.83 9.52
N ILE A 119 -11.44 4.32 8.82
CA ILE A 119 -12.85 4.44 9.23
C ILE A 119 -13.08 3.75 10.58
N LYS A 120 -12.61 2.50 10.73
CA LYS A 120 -12.77 1.75 11.98
C LYS A 120 -12.10 2.44 13.17
N ARG A 121 -11.05 3.23 12.94
CA ARG A 121 -10.41 4.06 13.97
C ARG A 121 -11.21 5.30 14.33
N LYS A 122 -11.86 5.95 13.36
CA LYS A 122 -12.73 7.10 13.63
C LYS A 122 -13.81 6.73 14.64
N ASP A 123 -14.32 5.51 14.59
CA ASP A 123 -15.28 5.00 15.57
C ASP A 123 -14.64 4.81 16.95
N THR A 124 -13.40 4.28 17.02
CA THR A 124 -12.69 4.06 18.30
C THR A 124 -12.21 5.37 18.95
N ASP A 125 -11.93 6.40 18.14
CA ASP A 125 -11.58 7.74 18.61
C ASP A 125 -12.80 8.59 18.98
N LEU A 126 -14.02 8.17 18.66
CA LEU A 126 -15.25 8.83 19.12
C LEU A 126 -15.74 8.28 20.47
N ASP A 127 -15.41 7.02 20.78
CA ASP A 127 -15.79 6.39 22.04
C ASP A 127 -15.12 7.06 23.26
N TRP A 128 -13.84 7.47 23.17
CA TRP A 128 -13.17 8.18 24.27
C TRP A 128 -13.66 9.62 24.46
N ALA A 129 -14.25 10.24 23.45
CA ALA A 129 -14.86 11.56 23.56
C ALA A 129 -16.24 11.49 24.22
N ASN A 130 -16.94 10.36 24.11
CA ASN A 130 -18.26 10.13 24.68
C ASN A 130 -18.19 9.61 26.14
N ASP A 131 -17.07 8.98 26.53
CA ASP A 131 -16.82 8.54 27.91
C ASP A 131 -16.43 9.68 28.88
N ASN A 132 -16.19 10.89 28.36
CA ASN A 132 -15.87 12.09 29.18
C ASN A 132 -17.08 13.03 29.39
N SER A 133 -18.27 12.64 28.93
CA SER A 133 -19.53 13.34 29.23
C SER A 133 -20.33 12.56 30.27
N SER A 134 -19.90 12.65 31.53
CA SER A 134 -20.70 12.31 32.71
C SER A 134 -20.59 13.39 33.76
#